data_AF-A0A290ZG76-F1
#
_entry.id   AF-A0A290ZG76-F1
#
_cell.length_a   1.000
_cell.length_b   1.000
_cell.length_c   1.000
_cell.angle_alpha   90.00
_cell.angle_beta   90.00
_cell.angle_gamma   90.00
#
_symmetry.space_group_name_H-M   'P 1'
#
loop_
_entity.id
_entity.type
_entity.pdbx_description
1 polymer ?
#
loop_
_entity_poly.entity_id
_entity_poly.type
_entity_poly.pdbx_seq_one_letter_code
_entity_poly.pdbx_strand_id
1 'polypeptide(L)'
;MIAFAVISGVLVLGVGLVGAVASAIGGAGSSTYSGQSTFSYTPLPSSTFTQRSPAPTTTTTAPSGPPTTTRPPSTSAQTAPKAVFKLGDHPLHRGDVGAFDIQGCPLPGMDYSPAGQERFLRAALPCIEAAWKPTFQRTNLPYQPVELAVVTSRMTNSCGTVEPGATARYCNGTIFWTPAYYSAEQGPANANHPGKYLGQLAHEYGHHVQWLAGILKAAGQAQYDRGGWDTPAGLDLNRRLELQATCFGGMTLAPFSHGAIPTDVIQHALTDASNRGDNPNLNRDHGSTQSNSSWVNHGFKNNSTSACNTWTADANAVS
;
A
#
# COMPACT_ATOMS: atom_id res chain seq x y z
N MET A 1 29.22 24.94 70.54
CA MET A 1 29.39 24.83 69.07
C MET A 1 28.14 24.18 68.49
N ILE A 2 27.51 24.90 67.56
CA ILE A 2 26.76 24.40 66.39
C ILE A 2 25.42 23.67 66.64
N ALA A 3 24.36 24.32 66.16
CA ALA A 3 23.01 23.84 65.94
C ALA A 3 22.89 23.07 64.62
N PHE A 4 21.96 22.12 64.51
CA PHE A 4 21.22 21.70 63.30
C PHE A 4 19.98 20.90 63.78
N ALA A 5 18.75 21.42 63.67
CA ALA A 5 17.87 21.45 62.50
C ALA A 5 17.58 20.04 61.93
N VAL A 6 16.45 19.47 62.34
CA VAL A 6 15.85 18.26 61.74
C VAL A 6 14.79 18.72 60.75
N ILE A 7 15.00 18.46 59.46
CA ILE A 7 14.00 18.66 58.40
C ILE A 7 13.57 17.29 57.85
N SER A 8 12.25 17.16 57.79
CA SER A 8 11.41 16.05 57.38
C SER A 8 11.67 15.56 55.94
N GLY A 9 11.71 14.24 55.75
CA GLY A 9 11.55 13.60 54.44
C GLY A 9 10.18 12.93 54.35
N VAL A 10 9.22 13.58 53.69
CA VAL A 10 7.92 13.00 53.34
C VAL A 10 8.04 12.35 51.96
N LEU A 11 7.85 11.05 51.92
CA LEU A 11 7.79 10.23 50.71
C LEU A 11 6.33 10.19 50.25
N VAL A 12 5.97 11.00 49.25
CA VAL A 12 4.63 10.98 48.64
C VAL A 12 4.61 9.96 47.51
N LEU A 13 4.05 8.78 47.82
CA LEU A 13 3.50 7.84 46.86
C LEU A 13 2.15 8.40 46.36
N GLY A 14 2.10 8.82 45.11
CA GLY A 14 0.86 9.19 44.42
C GLY A 14 0.27 8.00 43.67
N VAL A 15 -0.79 7.43 44.25
CA VAL A 15 -1.72 6.47 43.63
C VAL A 15 -2.86 7.22 42.96
N GLY A 16 -3.28 6.74 41.79
CA GLY A 16 -4.67 6.82 41.31
C GLY A 16 -4.79 7.18 39.82
N LEU A 17 -5.71 6.64 39.02
CA LEU A 17 -6.65 5.51 39.10
C LEU A 17 -7.40 5.55 37.75
N VAL A 18 -7.75 4.38 37.21
CA VAL A 18 -8.90 4.10 36.30
C VAL A 18 -8.75 4.60 34.83
N GLY A 19 -9.04 3.81 33.79
CA GLY A 19 -9.97 2.69 33.73
C GLY A 19 -9.59 1.58 32.74
N ALA A 20 -9.83 0.37 33.21
CA ALA A 20 -10.00 -0.83 32.42
C ALA A 20 -11.33 -0.76 31.65
N VAL A 21 -11.33 -1.21 30.41
CA VAL A 21 -12.51 -1.81 29.80
C VAL A 21 -12.07 -3.17 29.27
N ALA A 22 -12.37 -4.20 30.05
CA ALA A 22 -12.28 -5.58 29.64
C ALA A 22 -13.64 -6.05 29.09
N SER A 23 -13.57 -6.68 27.92
CA SER A 23 -14.31 -7.85 27.46
C SER A 23 -15.82 -7.95 27.69
N ALA A 24 -16.56 -8.07 26.58
CA ALA A 24 -17.78 -8.88 26.51
C ALA A 24 -17.65 -9.90 25.36
N ILE A 25 -18.03 -11.12 25.67
CA ILE A 25 -17.78 -12.39 25.00
C ILE A 25 -19.03 -12.79 24.20
N GLY A 26 -18.86 -13.54 23.10
CA GLY A 26 -19.81 -14.59 22.73
C GLY A 26 -20.40 -14.53 21.32
N GLY A 27 -20.09 -15.54 20.52
CA GLY A 27 -20.81 -15.81 19.27
C GLY A 27 -19.99 -16.58 18.24
N ALA A 28 -19.70 -17.86 18.52
CA ALA A 28 -19.30 -18.80 17.46
C ALA A 28 -20.47 -18.94 16.48
N GLY A 29 -20.35 -18.30 15.31
CA GLY A 29 -21.26 -18.43 14.19
C GLY A 29 -20.47 -18.82 12.95
N SER A 30 -20.47 -20.10 12.62
CA SER A 30 -20.00 -20.62 11.33
C SER A 30 -20.81 -19.97 10.20
N SER A 31 -20.28 -18.91 9.62
CA SER A 31 -20.86 -18.27 8.43
C SER A 31 -20.24 -18.88 7.18
N THR A 32 -20.96 -19.81 6.57
CA THR A 32 -20.77 -20.22 5.17
C THR A 32 -20.98 -19.01 4.27
N TYR A 33 -19.90 -18.38 3.80
CA TYR A 33 -19.96 -17.26 2.87
C TYR A 33 -19.75 -17.77 1.44
N SER A 34 -20.85 -18.08 0.77
CA SER A 34 -20.90 -18.24 -0.69
C SER A 34 -21.51 -16.98 -1.30
N GLY A 35 -20.68 -16.13 -1.93
CA GLY A 35 -21.17 -14.92 -2.59
C GLY A 35 -20.05 -14.16 -3.28
N GLN A 36 -19.51 -14.72 -4.37
CA GLN A 36 -18.70 -13.94 -5.30
C GLN A 36 -19.65 -13.13 -6.21
N SER A 37 -19.84 -11.85 -5.92
CA SER A 37 -20.49 -10.93 -6.87
C SER A 37 -19.48 -10.53 -7.94
N THR A 38 -19.62 -11.08 -9.14
CA THR A 38 -18.88 -10.65 -10.33
C THR A 38 -19.45 -9.33 -10.83
N PHE A 39 -18.79 -8.21 -10.53
CA PHE A 39 -19.09 -6.94 -11.19
C PHE A 39 -18.60 -6.99 -12.64
N SER A 40 -19.53 -6.88 -13.60
CA SER A 40 -19.21 -6.69 -15.02
C SER A 40 -19.26 -5.20 -15.33
N TYR A 41 -18.12 -4.60 -15.65
CA TYR A 41 -18.04 -3.21 -16.11
C TYR A 41 -18.20 -3.14 -17.63
N THR A 42 -19.06 -2.25 -18.11
CA THR A 42 -19.21 -1.93 -19.54
C THR A 42 -18.51 -0.60 -19.81
N PRO A 43 -17.40 -0.56 -20.58
CA PRO A 43 -16.74 0.71 -20.88
C PRO A 43 -17.59 1.58 -21.82
N LEU A 44 -17.65 2.88 -21.55
CA LEU A 44 -18.23 3.88 -22.46
C LEU A 44 -17.34 4.04 -23.72
N PRO A 45 -17.95 4.26 -24.90
CA PRO A 45 -17.19 4.44 -26.13
C PRO A 45 -16.38 5.75 -26.11
N SER A 46 -15.08 5.65 -26.35
CA SER A 46 -14.21 6.81 -26.57
C SER A 46 -14.49 7.40 -27.95
N SER A 47 -14.93 8.66 -27.98
CA SER A 47 -15.06 9.44 -29.21
C SER A 47 -13.68 9.91 -29.69
N THR A 48 -13.17 9.29 -30.74
CA THR A 48 -11.97 9.75 -31.47
C THR A 48 -12.29 11.02 -32.27
N PHE A 49 -11.70 12.14 -31.86
CA PHE A 49 -11.70 13.39 -32.61
C PHE A 49 -10.70 13.27 -33.77
N THR A 50 -11.20 13.25 -35.01
CA THR A 50 -10.34 13.18 -36.21
C THR A 50 -9.96 14.61 -36.63
N GLN A 51 -8.72 15.03 -36.36
CA GLN A 51 -8.18 16.26 -36.92
C GLN A 51 -7.85 16.04 -38.41
N ARG A 52 -8.54 16.79 -39.28
CA ARG A 52 -8.32 16.83 -40.72
C ARG A 52 -7.17 17.79 -41.02
N SER A 53 -6.06 17.29 -41.55
CA SER A 53 -4.98 18.10 -42.14
C SER A 53 -4.95 17.92 -43.67
N PRO A 54 -4.61 18.94 -44.49
CA PRO A 54 -4.72 18.88 -45.94
C PRO A 54 -3.57 18.08 -46.58
N ALA A 55 -3.91 17.32 -47.63
CA ALA A 55 -3.00 16.47 -48.40
C ALA A 55 -2.05 17.28 -49.30
N PRO A 56 -0.78 16.87 -49.47
CA PRO A 56 0.02 17.23 -50.63
C PRO A 56 -0.28 16.30 -51.81
N THR A 57 -0.56 16.90 -52.97
CA THR A 57 -0.69 16.24 -54.26
C THR A 57 0.59 15.48 -54.61
N THR A 58 0.48 14.17 -54.85
CA THR A 58 1.53 13.37 -55.48
C THR A 58 0.98 12.66 -56.70
N THR A 59 1.64 12.89 -57.82
CA THR A 59 1.35 12.38 -59.16
C THR A 59 1.50 10.87 -59.22
N THR A 60 0.47 10.19 -59.70
CA THR A 60 0.40 8.75 -59.92
C THR A 60 1.38 8.30 -61.01
N THR A 61 2.25 7.34 -60.71
CA THR A 61 2.84 6.45 -61.72
C THR A 61 2.66 5.03 -61.23
N ALA A 62 1.89 4.23 -61.96
CA ALA A 62 1.58 2.84 -61.62
C ALA A 62 2.65 1.89 -62.20
N PRO A 63 3.24 0.99 -61.39
CA PRO A 63 3.90 -0.20 -61.91
C PRO A 63 2.96 -1.40 -61.83
N SER A 64 2.78 -2.09 -62.95
CA SER A 64 2.14 -3.40 -63.01
C SER A 64 3.07 -4.47 -62.42
N GLY A 65 2.72 -4.98 -61.24
CA GLY A 65 3.33 -6.16 -60.62
C GLY A 65 2.25 -7.08 -60.05
N PRO A 66 2.44 -8.42 -60.07
CA PRO A 66 1.44 -9.37 -59.58
C PRO A 66 1.19 -9.20 -58.07
N PRO A 67 -0.03 -9.49 -57.58
CA PRO A 67 -0.41 -9.21 -56.20
C PRO A 67 0.33 -10.15 -55.24
N THR A 68 1.33 -9.63 -54.53
CA THR A 68 1.92 -10.30 -53.37
C THR A 68 0.93 -10.21 -52.22
N THR A 69 0.35 -11.34 -51.82
CA THR A 69 -0.47 -11.45 -50.62
C THR A 69 0.43 -11.38 -49.39
N THR A 70 0.74 -10.16 -48.92
CA THR A 70 1.36 -9.95 -47.62
C THR A 70 0.33 -10.27 -46.53
N ARG A 71 0.39 -11.49 -46.00
CA ARG A 71 -0.27 -11.88 -44.76
C ARG A 71 0.13 -10.87 -43.66
N PRO A 72 -0.82 -10.20 -42.99
CA PRO A 72 -0.50 -9.32 -41.87
C PRO A 72 0.27 -10.10 -40.81
N PRO A 73 1.26 -9.49 -40.13
CA PRO A 73 1.92 -10.13 -39.02
C PRO A 73 0.85 -10.57 -38.02
N SER A 74 0.86 -11.84 -37.64
CA SER A 74 0.05 -12.32 -36.52
C SER A 74 0.51 -11.56 -35.28
N THR A 75 -0.28 -10.57 -34.85
CA THR A 75 -0.19 -10.03 -33.50
C THR A 75 -0.35 -11.21 -32.56
N SER A 76 0.72 -11.56 -31.84
CA SER A 76 0.65 -12.53 -30.75
C SER A 76 -0.46 -12.05 -29.83
N ALA A 77 -1.56 -12.81 -29.74
CA ALA A 77 -2.66 -12.49 -28.87
C ALA A 77 -2.10 -12.42 -27.44
N GLN A 78 -1.93 -11.22 -26.90
CA GLN A 78 -1.53 -11.04 -25.51
C GLN A 78 -2.65 -11.65 -24.67
N THR A 79 -2.33 -12.71 -23.92
CA THR A 79 -3.28 -13.38 -23.04
C THR A 79 -3.87 -12.36 -22.07
N ALA A 80 -5.18 -12.42 -21.83
CA ALA A 80 -5.85 -11.49 -20.93
C ALA A 80 -5.13 -11.42 -19.55
N PRO A 81 -5.05 -10.23 -18.93
CA PRO A 81 -4.43 -10.08 -17.62
C PRO A 81 -5.05 -11.03 -16.58
N LYS A 82 -4.21 -11.64 -15.73
CA LYS A 82 -4.67 -12.66 -14.76
C LYS A 82 -3.91 -12.58 -13.45
N ALA A 83 -4.63 -12.51 -12.33
CA ALA A 83 -4.05 -12.64 -10.99
C ALA A 83 -3.48 -14.05 -10.77
N VAL A 84 -2.38 -14.15 -10.03
CA VAL A 84 -1.70 -15.41 -9.73
C VAL A 84 -1.70 -15.63 -8.22
N PHE A 85 -2.43 -16.65 -7.76
CA PHE A 85 -2.56 -16.96 -6.33
C PHE A 85 -1.36 -17.76 -5.83
N LYS A 86 -0.24 -17.08 -5.66
CA LYS A 86 1.05 -17.63 -5.20
C LYS A 86 1.73 -16.68 -4.21
N LEU A 87 2.65 -17.21 -3.42
CA LEU A 87 3.46 -16.48 -2.45
C LEU A 87 4.91 -16.35 -2.96
N GLY A 88 5.86 -17.05 -2.36
CA GLY A 88 7.29 -16.89 -2.70
C GLY A 88 7.69 -17.25 -4.12
N ASP A 89 6.94 -18.12 -4.80
CA ASP A 89 7.19 -18.50 -6.20
C ASP A 89 6.35 -17.70 -7.21
N HIS A 90 5.72 -16.60 -6.78
CA HIS A 90 4.90 -15.73 -7.61
C HIS A 90 5.73 -15.09 -8.75
N PRO A 91 5.23 -15.06 -10.02
CA PRO A 91 5.96 -14.51 -11.16
C PRO A 91 6.44 -13.06 -10.99
N LEU A 92 5.69 -12.24 -10.25
CA LEU A 92 6.07 -10.86 -9.88
C LEU A 92 7.45 -10.79 -9.20
N HIS A 93 7.88 -11.84 -8.49
CA HIS A 93 9.19 -11.89 -7.82
C HIS A 93 10.33 -12.37 -8.71
N ARG A 94 10.07 -12.66 -9.99
CA ARG A 94 11.09 -13.09 -10.96
C ARG A 94 11.41 -12.03 -12.02
N GLY A 95 10.51 -11.06 -12.18
CA GLY A 95 10.73 -9.94 -13.08
C GLY A 95 11.56 -8.86 -12.41
N ASP A 96 12.47 -8.26 -13.16
CA ASP A 96 13.12 -7.02 -12.76
C ASP A 96 12.21 -5.85 -13.15
N VAL A 97 11.14 -5.67 -12.38
CA VAL A 97 10.17 -4.58 -12.56
C VAL A 97 10.02 -3.83 -11.24
N GLY A 98 9.93 -2.50 -11.33
CA GLY A 98 9.78 -1.61 -10.19
C GLY A 98 8.56 -0.71 -10.32
N ALA A 99 8.46 0.30 -9.44
CA ALA A 99 7.67 1.49 -9.71
C ALA A 99 8.44 2.40 -10.69
N PHE A 100 7.73 3.15 -11.53
CA PHE A 100 8.30 3.93 -12.63
C PHE A 100 8.36 5.42 -12.32
N ASP A 101 9.35 6.10 -12.91
CA ASP A 101 9.45 7.55 -12.90
C ASP A 101 8.20 8.21 -13.49
N ILE A 102 7.79 9.32 -12.89
CA ILE A 102 6.69 10.16 -13.36
C ILE A 102 7.18 11.60 -13.54
N GLN A 103 6.57 12.36 -14.45
CA GLN A 103 7.00 13.71 -14.82
C GLN A 103 6.67 14.80 -13.77
N GLY A 104 6.27 14.40 -12.55
CA GLY A 104 5.89 15.30 -11.47
C GLY A 104 4.67 14.81 -10.69
N CYS A 105 4.61 15.14 -9.41
CA CYS A 105 3.43 14.93 -8.58
C CYS A 105 3.14 16.20 -7.75
N PRO A 106 2.30 17.12 -8.26
CA PRO A 106 1.97 18.34 -7.53
C PRO A 106 1.09 18.00 -6.33
N LEU A 107 1.66 18.05 -5.13
CA LEU A 107 0.95 17.82 -3.89
C LEU A 107 0.52 19.15 -3.25
N PRO A 108 -0.73 19.27 -2.76
CA PRO A 108 -1.16 20.45 -2.04
C PRO A 108 -0.42 20.55 -0.70
N GLY A 109 -0.35 21.75 -0.14
CA GLY A 109 0.02 21.91 1.27
C GLY A 109 -0.89 21.05 2.16
N MET A 110 -0.30 20.47 3.21
CA MET A 110 -0.98 19.51 4.08
C MET A 110 -1.17 20.10 5.48
N ASP A 111 -2.38 19.92 6.02
CA ASP A 111 -2.78 20.27 7.37
C ASP A 111 -3.46 19.05 8.05
N TYR A 112 -3.49 19.04 9.38
CA TYR A 112 -3.99 17.89 10.16
C TYR A 112 -5.49 17.67 10.08
N SER A 113 -6.27 18.61 9.53
CA SER A 113 -7.72 18.45 9.49
C SER A 113 -8.11 17.26 8.60
N PRO A 114 -9.25 16.60 8.86
CA PRO A 114 -9.76 15.57 7.95
C PRO A 114 -9.80 16.00 6.48
N ALA A 115 -10.19 17.26 6.22
CA ALA A 115 -10.22 17.82 4.86
C ALA A 115 -8.82 18.05 4.28
N GLY A 116 -7.85 18.45 5.10
CA GLY A 116 -6.44 18.61 4.71
C GLY A 116 -5.81 17.30 4.30
N GLN A 117 -5.99 16.26 5.13
CA GLN A 117 -5.55 14.91 4.84
C GLN A 117 -6.22 14.36 3.58
N GLU A 118 -7.55 14.44 3.47
CA GLU A 118 -8.27 13.96 2.29
C GLU A 118 -7.78 14.61 1.00
N ARG A 119 -7.63 15.95 0.99
CA ARG A 119 -7.17 16.70 -0.17
C ARG A 119 -5.76 16.27 -0.59
N PHE A 120 -4.86 16.05 0.38
CA PHE A 120 -3.51 15.56 0.13
C PHE A 120 -3.52 14.14 -0.46
N LEU A 121 -4.24 13.21 0.17
CA LEU A 121 -4.28 11.80 -0.25
C LEU A 121 -4.89 11.65 -1.65
N ARG A 122 -5.97 12.40 -1.95
CA ARG A 122 -6.59 12.40 -3.28
C ARG A 122 -5.67 12.96 -4.38
N ALA A 123 -4.74 13.85 -4.03
CA ALA A 123 -3.75 14.35 -4.98
C ALA A 123 -2.56 13.39 -5.17
N ALA A 124 -2.15 12.68 -4.09
CA ALA A 124 -1.03 11.74 -4.13
C ALA A 124 -1.38 10.41 -4.84
N LEU A 125 -2.60 9.91 -4.66
CA LEU A 125 -3.00 8.59 -5.15
C LEU A 125 -2.85 8.40 -6.67
N PRO A 126 -3.26 9.36 -7.53
CA PRO A 126 -3.04 9.25 -8.97
C PRO A 126 -1.55 9.19 -9.36
N CYS A 127 -0.65 9.82 -8.60
CA CYS A 127 0.79 9.73 -8.83
C CYS A 127 1.33 8.34 -8.53
N ILE A 128 0.86 7.73 -7.44
CA ILE A 128 1.22 6.34 -7.07
C ILE A 128 0.71 5.38 -8.14
N GLU A 129 -0.54 5.55 -8.59
CA GLU A 129 -1.09 4.75 -9.68
C GLU A 129 -0.29 4.90 -10.98
N ALA A 130 0.10 6.12 -11.34
CA ALA A 130 0.90 6.38 -12.54
C ALA A 130 2.26 5.67 -12.47
N ALA A 131 2.89 5.60 -11.29
CA ALA A 131 4.16 4.92 -11.09
C ALA A 131 4.03 3.39 -11.20
N TRP A 132 2.92 2.79 -10.76
CA TRP A 132 2.74 1.32 -10.75
C TRP A 132 2.03 0.74 -11.97
N LYS A 133 1.24 1.53 -12.68
CA LYS A 133 0.49 1.07 -13.87
C LYS A 133 1.38 0.36 -14.92
N PRO A 134 2.60 0.83 -15.25
CA PRO A 134 3.46 0.13 -16.21
C PRO A 134 3.93 -1.24 -15.70
N THR A 135 4.08 -1.42 -14.39
CA THR A 135 4.45 -2.70 -13.76
C THR A 135 3.39 -3.76 -14.02
N PHE A 136 2.11 -3.44 -13.81
CA PHE A 136 1.01 -4.36 -14.08
C PHE A 136 0.92 -4.73 -15.57
N GLN A 137 1.13 -3.76 -16.46
CA GLN A 137 1.16 -4.00 -17.90
C GLN A 137 2.31 -4.95 -18.31
N ARG A 138 3.53 -4.70 -17.81
CA ARG A 138 4.72 -5.52 -18.11
C ARG A 138 4.65 -6.94 -17.56
N THR A 139 3.92 -7.13 -16.46
CA THR A 139 3.77 -8.42 -15.79
C THR A 139 2.48 -9.17 -16.18
N ASN A 140 1.68 -8.60 -17.09
CA ASN A 140 0.38 -9.13 -17.49
C ASN A 140 -0.56 -9.41 -16.31
N LEU A 141 -0.47 -8.60 -15.26
CA LEU A 141 -1.34 -8.63 -14.09
C LEU A 141 -2.56 -7.72 -14.32
N PRO A 142 -3.71 -8.01 -13.68
CA PRO A 142 -4.88 -7.14 -13.78
C PRO A 142 -4.56 -5.77 -13.17
N TYR A 143 -5.25 -4.75 -13.67
CA TYR A 143 -5.17 -3.40 -13.14
C TYR A 143 -6.57 -2.85 -12.95
N GLN A 144 -6.80 -2.28 -11.78
CA GLN A 144 -7.96 -1.50 -11.41
C GLN A 144 -7.47 -0.33 -10.56
N PRO A 145 -7.96 0.90 -10.74
CA PRO A 145 -7.66 2.00 -9.83
C PRO A 145 -8.09 1.68 -8.40
N VAL A 146 -7.36 2.21 -7.43
CA VAL A 146 -7.68 2.03 -6.01
C VAL A 146 -8.66 3.12 -5.56
N GLU A 147 -9.60 2.76 -4.69
CA GLU A 147 -10.53 3.70 -4.08
C GLU A 147 -9.96 4.25 -2.77
N LEU A 148 -10.36 5.47 -2.40
CA LEU A 148 -10.04 6.09 -1.11
C LEU A 148 -11.34 6.44 -0.36
N ALA A 149 -11.53 5.78 0.79
CA ALA A 149 -12.62 6.05 1.72
C ALA A 149 -12.08 6.77 2.96
N VAL A 150 -12.54 7.99 3.21
CA VAL A 150 -12.20 8.75 4.42
C VAL A 150 -13.22 8.44 5.51
N VAL A 151 -12.77 7.80 6.58
CA VAL A 151 -13.60 7.25 7.66
C VAL A 151 -13.58 8.19 8.86
N THR A 152 -14.68 8.92 9.06
CA THR A 152 -14.88 9.85 10.20
C THR A 152 -15.87 9.32 11.23
N SER A 153 -16.57 8.23 10.93
CA SER A 153 -17.49 7.51 11.82
C SER A 153 -17.32 6.00 11.63
N ARG A 154 -17.75 5.19 12.61
CA ARG A 154 -17.66 3.73 12.55
C ARG A 154 -18.30 3.23 11.24
N MET A 155 -17.56 2.40 10.50
CA MET A 155 -17.99 1.84 9.22
C MET A 155 -17.79 0.32 9.24
N THR A 156 -18.74 -0.44 8.71
CA THR A 156 -18.60 -1.90 8.52
C THR A 156 -18.55 -2.22 7.04
N ASN A 157 -17.59 -3.06 6.64
CA ASN A 157 -17.42 -3.51 5.26
C ASN A 157 -17.13 -5.03 5.22
N SER A 158 -16.84 -5.55 4.02
CA SER A 158 -16.56 -6.98 3.80
C SER A 158 -15.34 -7.52 4.56
N CYS A 159 -14.42 -6.65 4.99
CA CYS A 159 -13.23 -6.98 5.78
C CYS A 159 -13.37 -6.59 7.27
N GLY A 160 -14.59 -6.36 7.75
CA GLY A 160 -14.89 -6.05 9.15
C GLY A 160 -15.17 -4.57 9.43
N THR A 161 -15.02 -4.18 10.69
CA THR A 161 -15.31 -2.83 11.16
C THR A 161 -14.05 -1.95 11.10
N VAL A 162 -14.22 -0.71 10.65
CA VAL A 162 -13.21 0.36 10.72
C VAL A 162 -13.69 1.39 11.73
N GLU A 163 -12.92 1.55 12.81
CA GLU A 163 -13.15 2.60 13.80
C GLU A 163 -12.47 3.91 13.35
N PRO A 164 -13.02 5.10 13.63
CA PRO A 164 -12.42 6.38 13.23
C PRO A 164 -11.01 6.62 13.79
N GLY A 165 -10.67 5.98 14.92
CA GLY A 165 -9.37 6.07 15.57
C GLY A 165 -8.43 4.89 15.27
N ALA A 166 -8.78 3.98 14.35
CA ALA A 166 -7.88 2.93 13.89
C ALA A 166 -6.83 3.52 12.92
N THR A 167 -5.71 2.83 12.69
CA THR A 167 -4.78 3.20 11.59
C THR A 167 -5.45 2.97 10.22
N ALA A 168 -4.85 3.50 9.14
CA ALA A 168 -5.34 3.21 7.79
C ALA A 168 -5.22 1.72 7.49
N ARG A 169 -6.07 1.24 6.58
CA ARG A 169 -6.02 -0.14 6.11
C ARG A 169 -6.54 -0.27 4.69
N TYR A 170 -5.98 -1.21 3.96
CA TYR A 170 -6.49 -1.66 2.68
C TYR A 170 -7.49 -2.81 2.81
N CYS A 171 -8.56 -2.79 2.00
CA CYS A 171 -9.48 -3.92 1.83
C CYS A 171 -10.15 -3.87 0.46
N ASN A 172 -10.06 -4.97 -0.30
CA ASN A 172 -10.84 -5.23 -1.52
C ASN A 172 -10.95 -4.07 -2.52
N GLY A 173 -9.82 -3.43 -2.82
CA GLY A 173 -9.76 -2.33 -3.80
C GLY A 173 -9.89 -0.94 -3.17
N THR A 174 -10.08 -0.83 -1.86
CA THR A 174 -10.28 0.44 -1.16
C THR A 174 -9.27 0.62 -0.03
N ILE A 175 -8.65 1.80 0.01
CA ILE A 175 -7.88 2.30 1.14
C ILE A 175 -8.85 3.04 2.07
N PHE A 176 -9.00 2.53 3.29
CA PHE A 176 -9.77 3.18 4.35
C PHE A 176 -8.80 4.03 5.18
N TRP A 177 -8.92 5.35 5.04
CA TRP A 177 -8.12 6.32 5.75
C TRP A 177 -8.92 6.93 6.89
N THR A 178 -8.32 7.01 8.08
CA THR A 178 -8.96 7.40 9.33
C THR A 178 -8.30 8.67 9.87
N PRO A 179 -8.80 9.87 9.53
CA PRO A 179 -8.06 11.09 9.81
C PRO A 179 -7.79 11.34 11.29
N ALA A 180 -8.69 10.91 12.18
CA ALA A 180 -8.56 11.13 13.62
C ALA A 180 -7.33 10.42 14.20
N TYR A 181 -6.94 9.25 13.66
CA TYR A 181 -5.71 8.57 14.07
C TYR A 181 -4.47 9.42 13.79
N TYR A 182 -4.32 9.90 12.55
CA TYR A 182 -3.15 10.69 12.14
C TYR A 182 -3.15 12.11 12.72
N SER A 183 -4.31 12.66 13.06
CA SER A 183 -4.42 13.90 13.83
C SER A 183 -3.98 13.67 15.28
N ALA A 184 -4.33 12.54 15.89
CA ALA A 184 -3.96 12.23 17.28
C ALA A 184 -2.45 11.94 17.45
N GLU A 185 -1.77 11.54 16.38
CA GLU A 185 -0.32 11.45 16.33
C GLU A 185 0.41 12.80 16.51
N GLN A 186 -0.30 13.94 16.39
CA GLN A 186 0.29 15.27 16.54
C GLN A 186 0.88 15.48 17.94
N GLY A 187 2.15 15.89 17.99
CA GLY A 187 2.77 16.28 19.24
C GLY A 187 4.13 16.96 19.03
N PRO A 188 4.77 17.46 20.11
CA PRO A 188 6.09 18.09 20.01
C PRO A 188 7.17 17.20 19.38
N ALA A 189 7.04 15.88 19.56
CA ALA A 189 7.94 14.87 18.99
C ALA A 189 7.48 14.33 17.62
N ASN A 190 6.34 14.78 17.09
CA ASN A 190 5.77 14.31 15.83
C ASN A 190 5.09 15.47 15.07
N ALA A 191 5.94 16.34 14.52
CA ALA A 191 5.54 17.50 13.77
C ALA A 191 4.85 17.12 12.44
N ASN A 192 4.04 18.04 11.91
CA ASN A 192 3.27 17.75 10.71
C ASN A 192 4.20 17.63 9.52
N HIS A 193 4.14 16.53 8.80
CA HIS A 193 4.91 16.39 7.58
C HIS A 193 4.14 15.60 6.52
N PRO A 194 4.01 16.09 5.27
CA PRO A 194 3.35 15.34 4.19
C PRO A 194 3.98 13.96 3.94
N GLY A 195 5.26 13.80 4.31
CA GLY A 195 5.98 12.54 4.20
C GLY A 195 5.28 11.37 4.91
N LYS A 196 4.78 11.56 6.15
CA LYS A 196 4.13 10.49 6.91
C LYS A 196 2.87 9.96 6.20
N TYR A 197 2.08 10.88 5.64
CA TYR A 197 0.86 10.57 4.89
C TYR A 197 1.18 9.88 3.57
N LEU A 198 2.21 10.37 2.86
CA LEU A 198 2.67 9.77 1.61
C LEU A 198 3.21 8.36 1.82
N GLY A 199 4.04 8.15 2.84
CA GLY A 199 4.63 6.85 3.17
C GLY A 199 3.56 5.82 3.53
N GLN A 200 2.60 6.20 4.37
CA GLN A 200 1.52 5.29 4.74
C GLN A 200 0.56 5.03 3.58
N LEU A 201 0.23 6.04 2.75
CA LEU A 201 -0.56 5.83 1.54
C LEU A 201 0.16 4.89 0.55
N ALA A 202 1.48 4.99 0.44
CA ALA A 202 2.30 4.09 -0.36
C ALA A 202 2.33 2.66 0.20
N HIS A 203 2.34 2.47 1.53
CA HIS A 203 2.16 1.15 2.16
C HIS A 203 0.80 0.55 1.85
N GLU A 204 -0.29 1.31 2.03
CA GLU A 204 -1.63 0.83 1.70
C GLU A 204 -1.80 0.51 0.21
N TYR A 205 -1.13 1.27 -0.67
CA TYR A 205 -1.06 0.93 -2.08
C TYR A 205 -0.24 -0.35 -2.33
N GLY A 206 0.77 -0.63 -1.51
CA GLY A 206 1.48 -1.92 -1.51
C GLY A 206 0.52 -3.10 -1.34
N HIS A 207 -0.46 -3.01 -0.45
CA HIS A 207 -1.53 -4.02 -0.36
C HIS A 207 -2.42 -4.07 -1.60
N HIS A 208 -2.66 -2.93 -2.26
CA HIS A 208 -3.36 -2.92 -3.54
C HIS A 208 -2.58 -3.67 -4.65
N VAL A 209 -1.26 -3.51 -4.70
CA VAL A 209 -0.38 -4.30 -5.58
C VAL A 209 -0.52 -5.79 -5.26
N GLN A 210 -0.47 -6.18 -3.98
CA GLN A 210 -0.66 -7.57 -3.57
C GLN A 210 -2.05 -8.11 -3.92
N TRP A 211 -3.09 -7.28 -3.84
CA TRP A 211 -4.46 -7.65 -4.20
C TRP A 211 -4.60 -7.96 -5.68
N LEU A 212 -4.16 -7.03 -6.54
CA LEU A 212 -4.18 -7.19 -8.00
C LEU A 212 -3.32 -8.38 -8.44
N ALA A 213 -2.17 -8.58 -7.79
CA ALA A 213 -1.31 -9.73 -8.05
C ALA A 213 -1.96 -11.06 -7.63
N GLY A 214 -2.87 -11.07 -6.65
CA GLY A 214 -3.46 -12.28 -6.06
C GLY A 214 -2.72 -12.79 -4.81
N ILE A 215 -1.69 -12.07 -4.36
CA ILE A 215 -0.89 -12.41 -3.18
C ILE A 215 -1.74 -12.35 -1.91
N LEU A 216 -2.57 -11.32 -1.72
CA LEU A 216 -3.44 -11.22 -0.53
C LEU A 216 -4.35 -12.45 -0.38
N LYS A 217 -4.92 -12.93 -1.49
CA LYS A 217 -5.79 -14.11 -1.48
C LYS A 217 -5.01 -15.38 -1.15
N ALA A 218 -3.80 -15.52 -1.70
CA ALA A 218 -2.93 -16.66 -1.39
C ALA A 218 -2.47 -16.65 0.07
N ALA A 219 -2.17 -15.47 0.63
CA ALA A 219 -1.77 -15.31 2.03
C ALA A 219 -2.91 -15.69 2.98
N GLY A 220 -4.12 -15.20 2.73
CA GLY A 220 -5.30 -15.56 3.52
C GLY A 220 -5.60 -17.06 3.50
N GLN A 221 -5.45 -17.73 2.35
CA GLN A 221 -5.58 -19.19 2.28
C GLN A 221 -4.48 -19.90 3.09
N ALA A 222 -3.22 -19.46 2.96
CA ALA A 222 -2.12 -20.04 3.73
C ALA A 222 -2.32 -19.86 5.25
N GLN A 223 -2.84 -18.72 5.70
CA GLN A 223 -3.16 -18.49 7.11
C GLN A 223 -4.28 -19.40 7.59
N TYR A 224 -5.34 -19.58 6.80
CA TYR A 224 -6.41 -20.53 7.08
C TYR A 224 -5.87 -21.96 7.24
N ASP A 225 -5.03 -22.41 6.30
CA ASP A 225 -4.43 -23.75 6.31
C ASP A 225 -3.50 -23.98 7.52
N ARG A 226 -2.99 -22.90 8.11
CA ARG A 226 -2.13 -22.91 9.31
C ARG A 226 -2.89 -22.73 10.63
N GLY A 227 -4.23 -22.78 10.59
CA GLY A 227 -5.07 -22.73 11.78
C GLY A 227 -5.54 -21.31 12.16
N GLY A 228 -5.35 -20.32 11.28
CA GLY A 228 -5.86 -18.96 11.45
C GLY A 228 -4.79 -17.93 11.81
N TRP A 229 -5.23 -16.68 11.86
CA TRP A 229 -4.41 -15.46 11.90
C TRP A 229 -3.68 -15.27 13.23
N ASP A 230 -4.28 -15.73 14.34
CA ASP A 230 -3.74 -15.55 15.69
C ASP A 230 -2.75 -16.66 16.12
N THR A 231 -2.47 -17.62 15.23
CA THR A 231 -1.48 -18.67 15.50
C THR A 231 -0.06 -18.14 15.24
N PRO A 232 1.00 -18.69 15.88
CA PRO A 232 2.37 -18.29 15.57
C PRO A 232 2.73 -18.40 14.08
N ALA A 233 2.19 -19.40 13.38
CA ALA A 233 2.36 -19.57 11.94
C ALA A 233 1.55 -18.55 11.12
N GLY A 234 0.33 -18.23 11.54
CA GLY A 234 -0.50 -17.19 10.93
C GLY A 234 0.10 -15.79 11.08
N LEU A 235 0.67 -15.48 12.25
CA LEU A 235 1.40 -14.24 12.51
C LEU A 235 2.67 -14.14 11.64
N ASP A 236 3.40 -15.24 11.41
CA ASP A 236 4.54 -15.22 10.48
C ASP A 236 4.13 -14.88 9.05
N LEU A 237 3.03 -15.47 8.58
CA LEU A 237 2.48 -15.14 7.27
C LEU A 237 2.00 -13.68 7.20
N ASN A 238 1.43 -13.15 8.28
CA ASN A 238 1.02 -11.75 8.34
C ASN A 238 2.22 -10.81 8.28
N ARG A 239 3.27 -11.07 9.09
CA ARG A 239 4.50 -10.26 9.07
C ARG A 239 5.13 -10.21 7.67
N ARG A 240 5.17 -11.34 6.96
CA ARG A 240 5.66 -11.39 5.57
C ARG A 240 4.81 -10.55 4.63
N LEU A 241 3.48 -10.62 4.78
CA LEU A 241 2.54 -9.85 3.98
C LEU A 241 2.73 -8.33 4.20
N GLU A 242 2.75 -7.91 5.46
CA GLU A 242 2.91 -6.51 5.85
C GLU A 242 4.27 -5.93 5.43
N LEU A 243 5.35 -6.66 5.69
CA LEU A 243 6.70 -6.20 5.31
C LEU A 243 6.89 -6.14 3.79
N GLN A 244 6.16 -6.94 3.01
CA GLN A 244 6.17 -6.81 1.56
C GLN A 244 5.44 -5.54 1.12
N ALA A 245 4.30 -5.20 1.73
CA ALA A 245 3.60 -3.94 1.47
C ALA A 245 4.48 -2.73 1.85
N THR A 246 5.19 -2.81 2.99
CA THR A 246 6.20 -1.83 3.39
C THR A 246 7.33 -1.69 2.35
N CYS A 247 7.84 -2.80 1.83
CA CYS A 247 8.86 -2.78 0.78
C CYS A 247 8.32 -2.15 -0.52
N PHE A 248 7.10 -2.48 -0.94
CA PHE A 248 6.44 -1.82 -2.08
C PHE A 248 6.18 -0.32 -1.81
N GLY A 249 5.92 0.07 -0.57
CA GLY A 249 5.85 1.47 -0.15
C GLY A 249 7.19 2.19 -0.39
N GLY A 250 8.30 1.58 0.03
CA GLY A 250 9.65 2.06 -0.28
C GLY A 250 9.91 2.17 -1.78
N MET A 251 9.53 1.16 -2.56
CA MET A 251 9.64 1.18 -4.02
C MET A 251 8.86 2.33 -4.65
N THR A 252 7.68 2.67 -4.12
CA THR A 252 6.88 3.81 -4.60
C THR A 252 7.60 5.14 -4.40
N LEU A 253 8.31 5.29 -3.28
CA LEU A 253 9.05 6.52 -2.94
C LEU A 253 10.31 6.71 -3.80
N ALA A 254 10.89 5.63 -4.34
CA ALA A 254 12.11 5.67 -5.14
C ALA A 254 11.99 6.57 -6.39
N PRO A 255 11.08 6.31 -7.35
CA PRO A 255 10.92 7.18 -8.52
C PRO A 255 10.47 8.59 -8.15
N PHE A 256 9.72 8.76 -7.06
CA PHE A 256 9.31 10.09 -6.61
C PHE A 256 10.49 10.96 -6.16
N SER A 257 11.55 10.33 -5.64
CA SER A 257 12.78 11.01 -5.24
C SER A 257 13.58 11.60 -6.41
N HIS A 258 13.27 11.20 -7.65
CA HIS A 258 13.90 11.71 -8.87
C HIS A 258 13.32 13.05 -9.35
N GLY A 259 12.82 13.85 -8.42
CA GLY A 259 12.32 15.21 -8.67
C GLY A 259 10.81 15.34 -8.83
N ALA A 260 10.04 14.24 -8.72
CA ALA A 260 8.58 14.34 -8.75
C ALA A 260 7.98 14.88 -7.45
N ILE A 261 8.63 14.59 -6.32
CA ILE A 261 8.26 15.04 -4.97
C ILE A 261 9.53 15.56 -4.27
N PRO A 262 9.44 16.63 -3.45
CA PRO A 262 10.59 17.15 -2.71
C PRO A 262 11.29 16.10 -1.83
N THR A 263 12.62 16.13 -1.81
CA THR A 263 13.43 15.12 -1.10
C THR A 263 13.15 15.07 0.40
N ASP A 264 12.84 16.20 1.05
CA ASP A 264 12.50 16.24 2.48
C ASP A 264 11.22 15.45 2.79
N VAL A 265 10.24 15.49 1.88
CA VAL A 265 8.99 14.71 1.97
C VAL A 265 9.28 13.22 1.86
N ILE A 266 10.13 12.83 0.92
CA ILE A 266 10.57 11.44 0.76
C ILE A 266 11.33 10.94 1.98
N GLN A 267 12.30 11.72 2.50
CA GLN A 267 13.08 11.31 3.68
C GLN A 267 12.22 11.18 4.94
N HIS A 268 11.24 12.07 5.13
CA HIS A 268 10.27 11.92 6.21
C HIS A 268 9.38 10.68 6.01
N ALA A 269 8.95 10.38 4.79
CA ALA A 269 8.15 9.18 4.50
C ALA A 269 8.93 7.90 4.87
N LEU A 270 10.22 7.83 4.50
CA LEU A 270 11.09 6.70 4.83
C LEU A 270 11.35 6.57 6.33
N THR A 271 11.56 7.71 7.00
CA THR A 271 11.80 7.75 8.46
C THR A 271 10.56 7.34 9.23
N ASP A 272 9.39 7.86 8.87
CA ASP A 272 8.12 7.51 9.50
C ASP A 272 7.80 6.02 9.28
N ALA A 273 7.86 5.53 8.03
CA ALA A 273 7.65 4.12 7.71
C ALA A 273 8.61 3.21 8.49
N SER A 274 9.89 3.57 8.61
CA SER A 274 10.88 2.82 9.39
C SER A 274 10.48 2.61 10.86
N ASN A 275 9.63 3.48 11.41
CA ASN A 275 9.20 3.43 12.80
C ASN A 275 7.84 2.76 13.02
N ARG A 276 7.18 2.24 11.97
CA ARG A 276 5.82 1.66 12.02
C ARG A 276 5.75 0.14 12.18
N GLY A 277 6.84 -0.51 12.56
CA GLY A 277 6.81 -1.94 12.94
C GLY A 277 6.06 -2.20 14.25
N ASP A 278 6.06 -3.47 14.66
CA ASP A 278 5.40 -4.00 15.84
C ASP A 278 5.69 -3.19 17.12
N ASN A 279 4.63 -2.71 17.76
CA ASN A 279 4.71 -2.21 19.13
C ASN A 279 4.76 -3.41 20.10
N PRO A 280 5.65 -3.43 21.11
CA PRO A 280 5.71 -4.51 22.10
C PRO A 280 4.40 -4.84 22.82
N ASN A 281 3.44 -3.90 22.86
CA ASN A 281 2.17 -4.06 23.57
C ASN A 281 0.97 -4.38 22.65
N LEU A 282 1.21 -4.60 21.35
CA LEU A 282 0.18 -4.94 20.36
C LEU A 282 0.49 -6.30 19.73
N ASN A 283 -0.42 -6.78 18.88
CA ASN A 283 -0.18 -7.99 18.09
C ASN A 283 1.12 -7.82 17.26
N ARG A 284 1.91 -8.89 17.19
CA ARG A 284 3.21 -8.93 16.51
C ARG A 284 3.04 -9.39 15.06
N ASP A 285 2.33 -8.60 14.27
CA ASP A 285 1.80 -8.96 12.96
C ASP A 285 2.37 -8.11 11.79
N HIS A 286 3.18 -7.08 12.07
CA HIS A 286 3.84 -6.19 11.11
C HIS A 286 5.38 -6.30 11.13
N GLY A 287 5.93 -7.18 11.97
CA GLY A 287 7.36 -7.41 12.14
C GLY A 287 8.01 -6.31 12.99
N SER A 288 9.18 -6.56 13.57
CA SER A 288 9.87 -5.57 14.40
C SER A 288 10.11 -4.24 13.67
N THR A 289 10.24 -3.15 14.41
CA THR A 289 10.65 -1.84 13.86
C THR A 289 11.94 -1.94 13.04
N GLN A 290 12.89 -2.79 13.44
CA GLN A 290 14.11 -3.05 12.68
C GLN A 290 13.83 -3.73 11.34
N SER A 291 12.96 -4.74 11.31
CA SER A 291 12.52 -5.40 10.07
C SER A 291 11.81 -4.41 9.16
N ASN A 292 10.89 -3.60 9.70
CA ASN A 292 10.15 -2.61 8.94
C ASN A 292 11.07 -1.55 8.31
N SER A 293 11.99 -0.99 9.10
CA SER A 293 13.05 -0.10 8.62
C SER A 293 13.92 -0.75 7.53
N SER A 294 14.29 -2.02 7.71
CA SER A 294 15.09 -2.74 6.71
C SER A 294 14.33 -2.88 5.39
N TRP A 295 13.05 -3.26 5.42
CA TRP A 295 12.25 -3.52 4.21
C TRP A 295 11.85 -2.25 3.47
N VAL A 296 11.47 -1.16 4.15
CA VAL A 296 11.14 0.10 3.45
C VAL A 296 12.38 0.67 2.74
N ASN A 297 13.54 0.64 3.40
CA ASN A 297 14.79 1.11 2.81
C ASN A 297 15.28 0.16 1.72
N HIS A 298 15.06 -1.15 1.86
CA HIS A 298 15.36 -2.13 0.82
C HIS A 298 14.54 -1.89 -0.45
N GLY A 299 13.23 -1.63 -0.30
CA GLY A 299 12.35 -1.28 -1.41
C GLY A 299 12.76 0.01 -2.09
N PHE A 300 13.04 1.06 -1.31
CA PHE A 300 13.49 2.36 -1.82
C PHE A 300 14.81 2.26 -2.60
N LYS A 301 15.78 1.53 -2.05
CA LYS A 301 17.10 1.40 -2.66
C LYS A 301 17.08 0.57 -3.96
N ASN A 302 16.35 -0.53 -3.98
CA ASN A 302 16.44 -1.49 -5.07
C ASN A 302 15.36 -1.28 -6.14
N ASN A 303 14.21 -0.71 -5.79
CA ASN A 303 13.07 -0.49 -6.69
C ASN A 303 12.77 -1.68 -7.62
N SER A 304 12.70 -2.90 -7.05
CA SER A 304 12.47 -4.13 -7.82
C SER A 304 11.58 -5.10 -7.04
N THR A 305 10.56 -5.64 -7.68
CA THR A 305 9.58 -6.53 -7.04
C THR A 305 10.16 -7.88 -6.64
N SER A 306 11.26 -8.31 -7.25
CA SER A 306 12.03 -9.49 -6.81
C SER A 306 12.78 -9.24 -5.50
N ALA A 307 13.25 -8.00 -5.28
CA ALA A 307 13.91 -7.60 -4.05
C ALA A 307 12.95 -7.63 -2.85
N CYS A 308 11.66 -7.34 -3.08
CA CYS A 308 10.61 -7.38 -2.06
C CYS A 308 9.95 -8.77 -1.83
N ASN A 309 10.67 -9.88 -2.12
CA ASN A 309 10.15 -11.22 -1.87
C ASN A 309 10.35 -11.65 -0.39
N THR A 310 9.49 -11.16 0.49
CA THR A 310 9.50 -11.50 1.93
C THR A 310 9.12 -12.96 2.20
N TRP A 311 8.45 -13.63 1.27
CA TRP A 311 7.97 -15.01 1.43
C TRP A 311 9.09 -16.05 1.44
N THR A 312 10.22 -15.73 0.80
CA THR A 312 11.43 -16.56 0.78
C THR A 312 12.54 -16.04 1.69
N ALA A 313 12.30 -14.93 2.39
CA ALA A 313 13.27 -14.35 3.31
C ALA A 313 13.38 -15.18 4.60
N ASP A 314 14.56 -15.14 5.21
CA ASP A 314 14.81 -15.76 6.51
C ASP A 314 13.86 -15.22 7.57
N ALA A 315 13.46 -16.06 8.53
CA ALA A 315 12.54 -15.69 9.61
C ALA A 315 12.99 -14.44 10.37
N ASN A 316 14.30 -14.27 10.60
CA ASN A 316 14.86 -13.11 11.29
C ASN A 316 14.71 -11.79 10.50
N ALA A 317 14.61 -11.86 9.18
CA ALA A 317 14.39 -10.69 8.33
C ALA A 317 12.91 -10.27 8.32
N VAL A 318 12.00 -11.11 8.82
CA VAL A 318 10.55 -10.86 8.82
C VAL A 318 9.92 -10.93 10.22
N SER A 319 10.75 -10.98 11.27
CA SER A 319 10.32 -11.00 12.68
C SER A 319 10.17 -9.63 13.30
#